data_AF-A0A0F9DWL7-F1
#
_entry.id   AF-A0A0F9DWL7-F1
#
_cell.length_a   1.000
_cell.length_b   1.000
_cell.length_c   1.000
_cell.angle_alpha   90.00
_cell.angle_beta   90.00
_cell.angle_gamma   90.00
#
_symmetry.space_group_name_H-M   'P 1'
#
loop_
_entity.id
_entity.type
_entity.pdbx_description
1 polymer ?
#
loop_
_entity_poly.entity_id
_entity_poly.type
_entity_poly.pdbx_seq_one_letter_code
_entity_poly.pdbx_strand_id
1 'polypeptide(L)'
;MNGRPYKPEPVNSSTFKIPYGPGDEVEIGDISKDTFRPHAKLRKWGEECWIALSLPTADEAGPVLEDGKLKWKAGDQEVHFYATEPRNQQRLDGGFEFEVILNRKPRTNKIVLALESQGLSFYRQPEVLPKELRVKTVRPENVLGSYAVYHATKKPWHKNKAEADKYRACKAFHIYRPRIVDSNGWETWGELDIGADTLTVTIPQQFIDNATYPIRHAAGVDIGYDAKATSPMDVGDFINGIYDTPAAGGTLDTLTLWLYSWRSGGASMKWKCALYEEYTSHAFIAGTTEKTVDNDIDNRHWETFTFPATKPTLTVQQYGLFGWAEMDTAYMYYDLLPNRPGEYYDNVAYNGWPDPKSGVYYGGIWFTLYGTYTEEAAARRIFIT
;
A
#
# COMPACT_ATOMS: atom_id res chain seq x y z
N MET A 1 18.10 7.57 -1.63
CA MET A 1 17.92 7.19 -3.04
C MET A 1 18.43 8.33 -3.91
N ASN A 2 19.33 8.06 -4.85
CA ASN A 2 19.99 9.10 -5.65
C ASN A 2 19.07 9.65 -6.74
N GLY A 3 18.42 10.79 -6.47
CA GLY A 3 18.32 11.99 -7.30
C GLY A 3 18.00 11.94 -8.81
N ARG A 4 17.59 10.82 -9.40
CA ARG A 4 17.08 10.82 -10.78
C ARG A 4 15.61 11.27 -10.75
N PRO A 5 15.24 12.38 -11.43
CA PRO A 5 13.84 12.71 -11.56
C PRO A 5 13.16 11.60 -12.37
N TYR A 6 12.10 11.05 -11.82
CA TYR A 6 11.28 10.03 -12.47
C TYR A 6 10.59 10.65 -13.70
N LYS A 7 11.25 10.62 -14.86
CA LYS A 7 10.74 11.19 -16.11
C LYS A 7 10.49 10.09 -17.15
N PRO A 8 9.48 10.23 -18.02
CA PRO A 8 9.30 9.33 -19.15
C PRO A 8 10.53 9.32 -20.06
N GLU A 9 11.08 8.14 -20.31
CA GLU A 9 12.15 7.88 -21.27
C GLU A 9 11.59 7.11 -22.46
N PRO A 10 11.86 7.52 -23.71
CA PRO A 10 11.36 6.79 -24.89
C PRO A 10 12.02 5.41 -24.99
N VAL A 11 11.20 4.40 -25.25
CA VAL A 11 11.63 3.04 -25.63
C VAL A 11 11.62 2.91 -27.15
N ASN A 12 10.57 3.46 -27.78
CA ASN A 12 10.40 3.59 -29.22
C ASN A 12 9.49 4.82 -29.51
N SER A 13 8.97 4.96 -30.72
CA SER A 13 8.12 6.11 -31.11
C SER A 13 6.74 6.13 -30.45
N SER A 14 6.24 5.00 -29.96
CA SER A 14 4.90 4.85 -29.37
C SER A 14 4.93 4.45 -27.90
N THR A 15 6.09 4.22 -27.30
CA THR A 15 6.24 3.65 -25.96
C THR A 15 7.30 4.36 -25.15
N PHE A 16 6.99 4.63 -23.89
CA PHE A 16 7.86 5.27 -22.91
C PHE A 16 7.92 4.44 -21.64
N LYS A 17 8.95 4.66 -20.81
CA LYS A 17 9.07 4.04 -19.50
C LYS A 17 9.49 5.01 -18.41
N ILE A 18 9.11 4.72 -17.17
CA ILE A 18 9.57 5.40 -15.97
C ILE A 18 10.06 4.33 -14.97
N PRO A 19 11.36 4.25 -14.65
CA PRO A 19 11.86 3.29 -13.67
C PRO A 19 11.62 3.76 -12.23
N TYR A 20 11.04 2.93 -11.36
CA TYR A 20 10.82 3.23 -9.93
C TYR A 20 11.79 2.47 -9.00
N GLY A 21 12.40 1.39 -9.48
CA GLY A 21 13.35 0.60 -8.69
C GLY A 21 13.83 -0.63 -9.45
N PRO A 22 14.63 -1.50 -8.82
CA PRO A 22 15.07 -2.75 -9.43
C PRO A 22 13.87 -3.64 -9.84
N GLY A 23 13.55 -3.65 -11.14
CA GLY A 23 12.42 -4.41 -11.70
C GLY A 23 11.05 -3.75 -11.56
N ASP A 24 10.96 -2.58 -10.93
CA ASP A 24 9.73 -1.79 -10.82
C ASP A 24 9.76 -0.65 -11.84
N GLU A 25 8.75 -0.57 -12.69
CA GLU A 25 8.68 0.42 -13.76
C GLU A 25 7.23 0.70 -14.19
N VAL A 26 7.03 1.82 -14.86
CA VAL A 26 5.79 2.13 -15.55
C VAL A 26 6.07 2.20 -17.04
N GLU A 27 5.37 1.39 -17.82
CA GLU A 27 5.31 1.48 -19.27
C GLU A 27 4.13 2.37 -19.67
N ILE A 28 4.32 3.26 -20.64
CA ILE A 28 3.28 4.17 -21.14
C ILE A 28 3.23 4.02 -22.67
N GLY A 29 2.03 3.83 -23.23
CA GLY A 29 1.82 3.75 -24.69
C GLY A 29 1.41 2.39 -25.25
N ASP A 30 1.56 1.32 -24.46
CA ASP A 30 1.38 -0.10 -24.83
C ASP A 30 2.39 -0.58 -25.89
N ILE A 31 3.45 -1.25 -25.43
CA ILE A 31 4.54 -1.76 -26.29
C ILE A 31 4.07 -2.81 -27.30
N SER A 32 2.89 -3.40 -27.11
CA SER A 32 2.32 -4.38 -28.03
C SER A 32 1.64 -3.74 -29.25
N LYS A 33 1.56 -2.40 -29.31
CA LYS A 33 0.89 -1.65 -30.38
C LYS A 33 1.89 -0.82 -31.18
N ASP A 34 1.66 -0.75 -32.49
CA ASP A 34 2.45 0.06 -33.41
C ASP A 34 2.22 1.58 -33.21
N THR A 35 1.06 1.95 -32.70
CA THR A 35 0.64 3.33 -32.45
C THR A 35 0.46 3.56 -30.97
N PHE A 36 0.83 4.75 -30.48
CA PHE A 36 0.64 5.12 -29.07
C PHE A 36 -0.83 4.99 -28.67
N ARG A 37 -1.08 4.32 -27.54
CA ARG A 37 -2.38 4.32 -26.86
C ARG A 37 -2.27 5.01 -25.51
N PRO A 38 -3.30 5.74 -25.05
CA PRO A 38 -3.33 6.28 -23.69
C PRO A 38 -3.48 5.13 -22.69
N HIS A 39 -2.37 4.47 -22.41
CA HIS A 39 -2.22 3.25 -21.65
C HIS A 39 -1.03 3.40 -20.70
N ALA A 40 -1.16 2.93 -19.47
CA ALA A 40 -0.07 2.80 -18.55
C ALA A 40 -0.10 1.45 -17.84
N LYS A 41 1.02 0.72 -17.84
CA LYS A 41 1.21 -0.54 -17.12
C LYS A 41 2.29 -0.36 -16.05
N LEU A 42 1.87 -0.47 -14.80
CA LEU A 42 2.72 -0.32 -13.63
C LEU A 42 3.12 -1.71 -13.13
N ARG A 43 4.43 -1.97 -13.10
CA ARG A 43 5.02 -3.25 -12.71
C ARG A 43 5.61 -3.16 -11.31
N LYS A 44 5.39 -4.22 -10.52
CA LYS A 44 6.00 -4.42 -9.21
C LYS A 44 6.69 -5.78 -9.18
N TRP A 45 7.87 -5.83 -8.57
CA TRP A 45 8.66 -7.02 -8.31
C TRP A 45 9.12 -7.78 -9.56
N GLY A 46 9.43 -7.07 -10.66
CA GLY A 46 9.94 -7.68 -11.89
C GLY A 46 8.89 -8.49 -12.65
N GLU A 47 7.75 -7.85 -12.96
CA GLU A 47 6.55 -8.43 -13.62
C GLU A 47 5.73 -9.46 -12.84
N GLU A 48 6.15 -9.84 -11.63
CA GLU A 48 5.37 -10.73 -10.77
C GLU A 48 3.95 -10.19 -10.54
N CYS A 49 3.84 -8.88 -10.26
CA CYS A 49 2.59 -8.17 -10.16
C CYS A 49 2.56 -6.96 -11.09
N TRP A 50 1.39 -6.67 -11.66
CA TRP A 50 1.19 -5.43 -12.41
C TRP A 50 -0.27 -5.03 -12.45
N ILE A 51 -0.49 -3.73 -12.65
CA ILE A 51 -1.79 -3.12 -12.97
C ILE A 51 -1.64 -2.31 -14.24
N ALA A 52 -2.59 -2.43 -15.16
CA ALA A 52 -2.62 -1.65 -16.38
C ALA A 52 -3.95 -0.91 -16.51
N LEU A 53 -3.86 0.35 -16.90
CA LEU A 53 -5.00 1.23 -17.14
C LEU A 53 -4.95 1.75 -18.57
N SER A 54 -6.09 1.73 -19.25
CA SER A 54 -6.21 2.30 -20.60
C SER A 54 -7.43 3.20 -20.68
N LEU A 55 -7.31 4.37 -21.31
CA LEU A 55 -8.46 5.15 -21.73
C LEU A 55 -8.96 4.59 -23.08
N PRO A 56 -10.16 4.00 -23.16
CA PRO A 56 -10.68 3.50 -24.42
C PRO A 56 -10.89 4.65 -25.41
N THR A 57 -10.27 4.56 -26.58
CA THR A 57 -10.40 5.57 -27.64
C THR A 57 -10.17 4.95 -29.02
N ALA A 58 -10.85 5.50 -30.03
CA ALA A 58 -10.61 5.18 -31.43
C ALA A 58 -9.64 6.17 -32.09
N ASP A 59 -9.34 7.29 -31.43
CA ASP A 59 -8.50 8.33 -31.99
C ASP A 59 -7.02 7.97 -31.89
N GLU A 60 -6.25 8.41 -32.89
CA GLU A 60 -4.81 8.21 -32.95
C GLU A 60 -4.10 9.55 -32.94
N ALA A 61 -3.15 9.70 -32.02
CA ALA A 61 -2.27 10.85 -31.95
C ALA A 61 -0.94 10.42 -31.33
N GLY A 62 0.15 11.06 -31.77
CA GLY A 62 1.46 10.90 -31.14
C GLY A 62 1.52 11.62 -29.80
N PRO A 63 2.22 11.08 -28.80
CA PRO A 63 2.43 11.76 -27.54
C PRO A 63 3.50 12.86 -27.69
N VAL A 64 3.44 13.88 -26.83
CA VAL A 64 4.42 14.95 -26.72
C VAL A 64 4.99 14.96 -25.32
N LEU A 65 6.32 14.83 -25.20
CA LEU A 65 7.00 14.98 -23.92
C LEU A 65 7.30 16.46 -23.67
N GLU A 66 6.66 17.04 -22.66
CA GLU A 66 6.79 18.46 -22.31
C GLU A 66 6.76 18.61 -20.79
N ASP A 67 7.69 19.37 -20.24
CA ASP A 67 7.81 19.64 -18.79
C ASP A 67 7.87 18.38 -17.91
N GLY A 68 8.49 17.30 -18.42
CA GLY A 68 8.57 16.02 -17.72
C GLY A 68 7.27 15.23 -17.67
N LYS A 69 6.22 15.68 -18.38
CA LYS A 69 4.96 14.96 -18.57
C LYS A 69 4.87 14.45 -20.00
N LEU A 70 4.44 13.21 -20.18
CA LEU A 70 4.04 12.72 -21.49
C LEU A 70 2.58 13.08 -21.71
N LYS A 71 2.31 13.93 -22.70
CA LYS A 71 0.97 14.45 -23.00
C LYS A 71 0.45 13.78 -24.25
N TRP A 72 -0.79 13.32 -24.23
CA TRP A 72 -1.50 12.81 -25.39
C TRP A 72 -2.80 13.58 -25.54
N LYS A 73 -3.11 13.99 -26.77
CA LYS A 73 -4.32 14.73 -27.09
C LYS A 73 -4.84 14.31 -28.45
N ALA A 74 -6.07 13.84 -28.48
CA ALA A 74 -6.78 13.53 -29.72
C ALA A 74 -8.25 13.89 -29.57
N GLY A 75 -8.81 14.59 -30.55
CA GLY A 75 -10.18 15.08 -30.49
C GLY A 75 -10.42 15.95 -29.25
N ASP A 76 -11.38 15.54 -28.40
CA ASP A 76 -11.71 16.18 -27.14
C ASP A 76 -11.10 15.50 -25.90
N GLN A 77 -10.31 14.45 -26.11
CA GLN A 77 -9.64 13.71 -25.06
C GLN A 77 -8.20 14.22 -24.89
N GLU A 78 -7.81 14.40 -23.64
CA GLU A 78 -6.46 14.80 -23.27
C GLU A 78 -6.02 14.04 -22.02
N VAL A 79 -4.82 13.45 -22.07
CA VAL A 79 -4.26 12.62 -21.00
C VAL A 79 -2.81 13.01 -20.77
N HIS A 80 -2.43 13.23 -19.52
CA HIS A 80 -1.05 13.48 -19.12
C HIS A 80 -0.57 12.32 -18.23
N PHE A 81 0.65 11.85 -18.48
CA PHE A 81 1.31 10.80 -17.72
C PHE A 81 2.58 11.32 -17.10
N TYR A 82 2.76 11.11 -15.80
CA TYR A 82 3.97 11.55 -15.10
C TYR A 82 4.14 10.83 -13.77
N ALA A 83 5.40 10.72 -13.35
CA ALA A 83 5.69 10.35 -12.00
C ALA A 83 5.33 11.49 -11.05
N THR A 84 4.80 11.13 -9.91
CA THR A 84 4.62 12.05 -8.80
C THR A 84 5.80 11.87 -7.86
N GLU A 85 6.46 12.99 -7.54
CA GLU A 85 7.51 13.00 -6.53
C GLU A 85 7.00 12.42 -5.20
N PRO A 86 7.89 11.94 -4.32
CA PRO A 86 7.56 11.72 -2.92
C PRO A 86 7.07 13.04 -2.31
N ARG A 87 5.75 13.25 -2.32
CA ARG A 87 5.15 14.55 -1.99
C ARG A 87 4.93 14.73 -0.49
N ASN A 88 4.81 13.63 0.25
CA ASN A 88 4.52 13.65 1.68
C ASN A 88 4.76 12.28 2.34
N GLN A 89 4.56 12.28 3.65
CA GLN A 89 4.52 11.16 4.57
C GLN A 89 3.60 9.96 4.17
N GLN A 90 2.68 10.15 3.22
CA GLN A 90 1.79 9.09 2.72
C GLN A 90 2.36 8.39 1.49
N ARG A 91 3.26 9.04 0.72
CA ARG A 91 3.83 8.59 -0.56
C ARG A 91 5.35 8.66 -0.51
N LEU A 92 5.93 7.78 0.29
CA LEU A 92 7.38 7.82 0.55
C LEU A 92 8.21 7.37 -0.65
N ASP A 93 7.64 6.47 -1.46
CA ASP A 93 8.30 5.92 -2.65
C ASP A 93 7.83 6.62 -3.95
N GLY A 94 7.09 7.74 -3.82
CA GLY A 94 6.46 8.44 -4.93
C GLY A 94 5.22 7.70 -5.45
N GLY A 95 4.85 8.01 -6.68
CA GLY A 95 3.68 7.43 -7.33
C GLY A 95 3.63 7.78 -8.80
N PHE A 96 2.60 7.35 -9.51
CA PHE A 96 2.39 7.62 -10.92
C PHE A 96 0.99 8.18 -11.14
N GLU A 97 0.89 9.25 -11.92
CA GLU A 97 -0.39 9.86 -12.27
C GLU A 97 -0.79 9.52 -13.71
N PHE A 98 -1.98 8.95 -13.86
CA PHE A 98 -2.73 8.92 -15.13
C PHE A 98 -3.80 10.04 -15.08
N GLU A 99 -3.45 11.23 -15.57
CA GLU A 99 -4.30 12.43 -15.49
C GLU A 99 -5.15 12.59 -16.76
N VAL A 100 -6.45 12.29 -16.69
CA VAL A 100 -7.42 12.68 -17.73
C VAL A 100 -7.85 14.13 -17.50
N ILE A 101 -7.82 14.93 -18.58
CA ILE A 101 -8.23 16.35 -18.58
C ILE A 101 -9.53 16.49 -19.36
N LEU A 102 -10.53 17.10 -18.74
CA LEU A 102 -11.77 17.47 -19.41
C LEU A 102 -11.65 18.92 -19.87
N ASN A 103 -11.55 19.13 -21.18
CA ASN A 103 -11.43 20.47 -21.77
C ASN A 103 -12.79 21.19 -21.94
N ARG A 104 -13.88 20.45 -21.80
CA ARG A 104 -15.27 20.92 -21.88
C ARG A 104 -16.19 20.00 -21.09
N LYS A 105 -17.43 20.42 -20.86
CA LYS A 105 -18.44 19.61 -20.16
C LYS A 105 -18.64 18.25 -20.85
N PRO A 106 -18.36 17.13 -20.16
CA PRO A 106 -18.58 15.81 -20.73
C PRO A 106 -20.07 15.46 -20.75
N ARG A 107 -20.44 14.47 -21.58
CA ARG A 107 -21.83 13.96 -21.65
C ARG A 107 -22.24 13.15 -20.42
N THR A 108 -21.27 12.61 -19.71
CA THR A 108 -21.43 11.82 -18.50
C THR A 108 -20.45 12.31 -17.46
N ASN A 109 -20.81 12.17 -16.18
CA ASN A 109 -19.92 12.46 -15.07
C ASN A 109 -18.98 11.30 -14.70
N LYS A 110 -18.90 10.28 -15.55
CA LYS A 110 -18.05 9.11 -15.34
C LYS A 110 -16.91 9.07 -16.33
N ILE A 111 -15.72 8.79 -15.83
CA ILE A 111 -14.57 8.41 -16.64
C ILE A 111 -14.30 6.94 -16.38
N VAL A 112 -14.33 6.14 -17.43
CA VAL A 112 -14.16 4.69 -17.37
C VAL A 112 -12.85 4.33 -18.05
N LEU A 113 -11.93 3.75 -17.29
CA LEU A 113 -10.68 3.19 -17.78
C LEU A 113 -10.83 1.67 -17.84
N ALA A 114 -10.32 1.05 -18.91
CA ALA A 114 -10.10 -0.39 -18.91
C ALA A 114 -9.00 -0.71 -17.89
N LEU A 115 -9.22 -1.75 -17.09
CA LEU A 115 -8.33 -2.19 -16.03
C LEU A 115 -7.96 -3.65 -16.27
N GLU A 116 -6.66 -3.90 -16.32
CA GLU A 116 -6.10 -5.25 -16.29
C GLU A 116 -5.15 -5.38 -15.11
N SER A 117 -5.02 -6.56 -14.54
CA SER A 117 -4.06 -6.80 -13.47
C SER A 117 -3.61 -8.25 -13.39
N GLN A 118 -2.46 -8.46 -12.77
CA GLN A 118 -1.90 -9.78 -12.50
C GLN A 118 -1.31 -9.83 -11.10
N GLY A 119 -1.58 -10.92 -10.38
CA GLY A 119 -0.95 -11.20 -9.09
C GLY A 119 -1.42 -10.28 -7.95
N LEU A 120 -2.52 -9.53 -8.14
CA LEU A 120 -2.98 -8.50 -7.20
C LEU A 120 -4.34 -8.85 -6.56
N SER A 121 -4.56 -8.30 -5.37
CA SER A 121 -5.84 -8.27 -4.68
C SER A 121 -6.15 -6.84 -4.23
N PHE A 122 -7.36 -6.38 -4.52
CA PHE A 122 -7.81 -5.01 -4.31
C PHE A 122 -8.72 -4.94 -3.09
N TYR A 123 -8.41 -4.03 -2.17
CA TYR A 123 -9.16 -3.85 -0.94
C TYR A 123 -9.62 -2.40 -0.82
N ARG A 124 -10.93 -2.19 -0.97
CA ARG A 124 -11.54 -0.87 -0.81
C ARG A 124 -11.35 -0.38 0.62
N GLN A 125 -10.93 0.88 0.75
CA GLN A 125 -10.75 1.55 2.04
C GLN A 125 -12.02 2.36 2.34
N PRO A 126 -12.96 1.85 3.15
CA PRO A 126 -14.22 2.54 3.41
C PRO A 126 -14.02 3.81 4.25
N GLU A 127 -15.13 4.48 4.54
CA GLU A 127 -15.17 5.54 5.56
C GLU A 127 -14.63 5.04 6.91
N VAL A 128 -14.16 5.97 7.74
CA VAL A 128 -13.71 5.65 9.10
C VAL A 128 -14.86 4.98 9.84
N LEU A 129 -14.66 3.71 10.22
CA LEU A 129 -15.68 2.94 10.90
C LEU A 129 -15.84 3.54 12.32
N PRO A 130 -17.06 3.59 12.89
CA PRO A 130 -17.28 4.13 14.23
C PRO A 130 -16.36 3.53 15.31
N LYS A 131 -15.95 2.27 15.13
CA LYS A 131 -15.01 1.57 16.02
C LYS A 131 -13.61 2.19 16.04
N GLU A 132 -13.13 2.72 14.91
CA GLU A 132 -11.77 3.26 14.78
C GLU A 132 -11.66 4.64 15.43
N LEU A 133 -12.78 5.35 15.58
CA LEU A 133 -12.85 6.62 16.32
C LEU A 133 -12.44 6.48 17.79
N ARG A 134 -12.45 5.26 18.35
CA ARG A 134 -12.03 5.00 19.73
C ARG A 134 -10.52 5.09 19.93
N VAL A 135 -9.72 4.90 18.87
CA VAL A 135 -8.24 4.75 18.94
C VAL A 135 -7.50 5.90 18.24
N LYS A 136 -8.07 7.12 18.28
CA LYS A 136 -7.51 8.34 17.67
C LYS A 136 -6.99 8.11 16.23
N THR A 137 -7.67 7.28 15.45
CA THR A 137 -7.29 7.06 14.06
C THR A 137 -7.55 8.31 13.22
N VAL A 138 -6.73 8.51 12.19
CA VAL A 138 -7.00 9.49 11.14
C VAL A 138 -6.86 8.80 9.79
N ARG A 139 -7.96 8.62 9.06
CA ARG A 139 -7.90 8.20 7.65
C ARG A 139 -7.86 9.45 6.76
N PRO A 140 -6.81 9.63 5.95
CA PRO A 140 -6.73 10.75 5.03
C PRO A 140 -7.87 10.77 4.00
N GLU A 141 -8.31 11.95 3.57
CA GLU A 141 -9.43 12.08 2.61
C GLU A 141 -9.19 11.39 1.27
N ASN A 142 -7.96 11.42 0.76
CA ASN A 142 -7.54 10.71 -0.45
C ASN A 142 -7.52 9.17 -0.29
N VAL A 143 -7.60 8.66 0.94
CA VAL A 143 -7.69 7.23 1.26
C VAL A 143 -9.15 6.80 1.47
N LEU A 144 -10.05 7.71 1.85
CA LEU A 144 -11.46 7.39 1.97
C LEU A 144 -12.04 7.05 0.59
N GLY A 145 -12.53 5.82 0.43
CA GLY A 145 -13.04 5.30 -0.84
C GLY A 145 -11.95 4.87 -1.83
N SER A 146 -10.67 4.84 -1.42
CA SER A 146 -9.53 4.40 -2.23
C SER A 146 -9.39 2.87 -2.25
N TYR A 147 -8.36 2.36 -2.93
CA TYR A 147 -8.04 0.92 -2.92
C TYR A 147 -6.58 0.67 -2.50
N ALA A 148 -6.40 -0.14 -1.46
CA ALA A 148 -5.10 -0.73 -1.14
C ALA A 148 -4.92 -2.02 -1.95
N VAL A 149 -3.78 -2.18 -2.60
CA VAL A 149 -3.55 -3.28 -3.54
C VAL A 149 -2.35 -4.11 -3.08
N TYR A 150 -2.61 -5.36 -2.76
CA TYR A 150 -1.61 -6.29 -2.20
C TYR A 150 -1.31 -7.41 -3.18
N HIS A 151 -0.17 -8.06 -2.98
CA HIS A 151 0.09 -9.34 -3.61
C HIS A 151 -1.01 -10.35 -3.27
N ALA A 152 -1.53 -11.06 -4.27
CA ALA A 152 -2.63 -12.01 -4.10
C ALA A 152 -2.25 -13.24 -3.26
N THR A 153 -1.01 -13.73 -3.40
CA THR A 153 -0.55 -14.98 -2.79
C THR A 153 0.58 -14.82 -1.77
N LYS A 154 1.41 -13.77 -1.87
CA LYS A 154 2.48 -13.52 -0.88
C LYS A 154 1.90 -13.05 0.45
N LYS A 155 2.58 -13.48 1.50
CA LYS A 155 2.20 -13.31 2.90
C LYS A 155 3.31 -12.56 3.64
N PRO A 156 3.02 -11.94 4.79
CA PRO A 156 4.00 -11.24 5.60
C PRO A 156 4.90 -12.20 6.41
N TRP A 157 5.31 -13.30 5.78
CA TRP A 157 6.21 -14.34 6.30
C TRP A 157 7.30 -14.61 5.27
N HIS A 158 8.53 -14.22 5.58
CA HIS A 158 9.65 -14.26 4.62
C HIS A 158 10.74 -15.20 5.11
N LYS A 159 11.21 -16.09 4.25
CA LYS A 159 12.21 -17.12 4.64
C LYS A 159 13.64 -16.59 4.80
N ASN A 160 13.87 -15.34 4.40
CA ASN A 160 15.16 -14.67 4.52
C ASN A 160 15.01 -13.16 4.31
N LYS A 161 16.08 -12.44 4.61
CA LYS A 161 16.17 -10.99 4.43
C LYS A 161 15.94 -10.52 3.00
N ALA A 162 16.41 -11.25 1.98
CA ALA A 162 16.24 -10.82 0.59
C ALA A 162 14.76 -10.84 0.16
N GLU A 163 14.00 -11.87 0.57
CA GLU A 163 12.55 -11.93 0.36
C GLU A 163 11.82 -10.85 1.17
N ALA A 164 12.22 -10.64 2.43
CA ALA A 164 11.67 -9.59 3.28
C ALA A 164 11.89 -8.18 2.74
N ASP A 165 13.10 -7.87 2.26
CA ASP A 165 13.43 -6.57 1.67
C ASP A 165 12.64 -6.33 0.38
N LYS A 166 12.36 -7.40 -0.39
CA LYS A 166 11.56 -7.35 -1.62
C LYS A 166 10.08 -7.10 -1.33
N TYR A 167 9.43 -7.95 -0.53
CA TYR A 167 7.97 -7.93 -0.39
C TYR A 167 7.47 -7.18 0.84
N ARG A 168 8.23 -7.11 1.94
CA ARG A 168 7.83 -6.45 3.19
C ARG A 168 6.42 -6.87 3.66
N ALA A 169 5.50 -5.94 3.86
CA ALA A 169 4.10 -6.24 4.21
C ALA A 169 3.22 -6.68 3.01
N CYS A 170 3.83 -6.93 1.85
CA CYS A 170 3.22 -7.42 0.61
C CYS A 170 2.25 -6.44 -0.09
N LYS A 171 2.27 -5.15 0.27
CA LYS A 171 1.55 -4.13 -0.48
C LYS A 171 2.32 -3.78 -1.75
N ALA A 172 1.63 -3.81 -2.89
CA ALA A 172 2.21 -3.51 -4.19
C ALA A 172 1.92 -2.06 -4.57
N PHE A 173 0.67 -1.64 -4.41
CA PHE A 173 0.20 -0.32 -4.81
C PHE A 173 -0.85 0.25 -3.86
N HIS A 174 -1.08 1.55 -3.97
CA HIS A 174 -2.29 2.19 -3.46
C HIS A 174 -2.90 3.06 -4.56
N ILE A 175 -4.17 2.85 -4.89
CA ILE A 175 -4.92 3.66 -5.85
C ILE A 175 -5.70 4.70 -5.07
N TYR A 176 -5.19 5.93 -5.03
CA TYR A 176 -5.79 7.03 -4.26
C TYR A 176 -7.04 7.58 -4.92
N ARG A 177 -7.97 8.07 -4.09
CA ARG A 177 -9.12 8.83 -4.56
C ARG A 177 -8.65 10.10 -5.28
N PRO A 178 -9.14 10.40 -6.50
CA PRO A 178 -8.67 11.55 -7.26
C PRO A 178 -9.25 12.85 -6.70
N ARG A 179 -8.36 13.82 -6.50
CA ARG A 179 -8.73 15.21 -6.18
C ARG A 179 -8.86 15.99 -7.48
N ILE A 180 -10.09 16.28 -7.86
CA ILE A 180 -10.46 16.90 -9.12
C ILE A 180 -10.48 18.41 -8.93
N VAL A 181 -9.86 19.15 -9.85
CA VAL A 181 -9.69 20.61 -9.73
C VAL A 181 -10.08 21.29 -11.03
N ASP A 182 -10.90 22.33 -10.97
CA ASP A 182 -11.28 23.13 -12.13
C ASP A 182 -10.25 24.25 -12.41
N SER A 183 -10.43 25.03 -13.49
CA SER A 183 -9.47 26.08 -13.86
C SER A 183 -9.50 27.32 -12.96
N ASN A 184 -10.49 27.46 -12.08
CA ASN A 184 -10.55 28.49 -11.04
C ASN A 184 -9.99 27.99 -9.70
N GLY A 185 -9.56 26.73 -9.61
CA GLY A 185 -9.07 26.11 -8.38
C GLY A 185 -10.17 25.58 -7.46
N TRP A 186 -11.41 25.45 -7.93
CA TRP A 186 -12.46 24.76 -7.18
C TRP A 186 -12.17 23.26 -7.18
N GLU A 187 -12.16 22.66 -5.99
CA GLU A 187 -11.79 21.25 -5.81
C GLU A 187 -13.00 20.39 -5.40
N THR A 188 -12.97 19.13 -5.83
CA THR A 188 -13.87 18.09 -5.35
C THR A 188 -13.17 16.72 -5.37
N TRP A 189 -13.77 15.72 -4.73
CA TRP A 189 -13.23 14.37 -4.72
C TRP A 189 -14.06 13.44 -5.61
N GLY A 190 -13.42 12.80 -6.61
CA GLY A 190 -14.09 11.80 -7.45
C GLY A 190 -14.33 10.51 -6.68
N GLU A 191 -15.43 9.80 -6.93
CA GLU A 191 -15.68 8.48 -6.35
C GLU A 191 -15.03 7.39 -7.20
N LEU A 192 -14.27 6.50 -6.57
CA LEU A 192 -13.60 5.37 -7.24
C LEU A 192 -14.42 4.08 -7.11
N ASP A 193 -14.55 3.39 -8.23
CA ASP A 193 -15.12 2.05 -8.32
C ASP A 193 -14.24 1.15 -9.19
N ILE A 194 -13.92 -0.05 -8.69
CA ILE A 194 -13.15 -1.05 -9.43
C ILE A 194 -14.07 -2.25 -9.68
N GLY A 195 -14.42 -2.45 -10.95
CA GLY A 195 -15.13 -3.61 -11.46
C GLY A 195 -14.18 -4.75 -11.85
N ALA A 196 -14.70 -5.74 -12.58
CA ALA A 196 -13.90 -6.88 -13.03
C ALA A 196 -12.78 -6.48 -14.00
N ASP A 197 -13.08 -5.56 -14.93
CA ASP A 197 -12.22 -5.14 -16.04
C ASP A 197 -12.18 -3.61 -16.22
N THR A 198 -12.70 -2.85 -15.25
CA THR A 198 -12.76 -1.39 -15.32
C THR A 198 -12.41 -0.71 -14.01
N LEU A 199 -11.77 0.46 -14.11
CA LEU A 199 -11.69 1.46 -13.06
C LEU A 199 -12.55 2.66 -13.47
N THR A 200 -13.56 2.98 -12.68
CA THR A 200 -14.45 4.12 -12.92
C THR A 200 -14.22 5.22 -11.90
N VAL A 201 -14.07 6.45 -12.39
CA VAL A 201 -14.09 7.67 -11.58
C VAL A 201 -15.40 8.40 -11.84
N THR A 202 -16.20 8.59 -10.80
CA THR A 202 -17.43 9.38 -10.86
C THR A 202 -17.20 10.75 -10.25
N ILE A 203 -17.34 11.80 -11.06
CA ILE A 203 -17.22 13.19 -10.62
C ILE A 203 -18.61 13.65 -10.14
N PRO A 204 -18.72 14.39 -9.02
CA PRO A 204 -20.02 14.96 -8.62
C PRO A 204 -20.65 15.81 -9.73
N GLN A 205 -21.91 15.52 -10.08
CA GLN A 205 -22.59 16.18 -11.20
C GLN A 205 -22.66 17.71 -11.03
N GLN A 206 -22.93 18.16 -9.80
CA GLN A 206 -22.96 19.58 -9.45
C GLN A 206 -21.61 20.27 -9.71
N PHE A 207 -20.49 19.57 -9.52
CA PHE A 207 -19.17 20.11 -9.84
C PHE A 207 -19.04 20.30 -11.36
N ILE A 208 -19.32 19.26 -12.15
CA ILE A 208 -19.27 19.32 -13.62
C ILE A 208 -20.16 20.43 -14.20
N ASP A 209 -21.33 20.65 -13.60
CA ASP A 209 -22.31 21.64 -14.08
C ASP A 209 -21.85 23.08 -13.86
N ASN A 210 -21.07 23.34 -12.81
CA ASN A 210 -20.67 24.68 -12.38
C ASN A 210 -19.16 24.95 -12.56
N ALA A 211 -18.36 23.93 -12.90
CA ALA A 211 -16.92 24.04 -13.04
C ALA A 211 -16.51 24.93 -14.23
N THR A 212 -15.36 25.58 -14.06
CA THR A 212 -14.67 26.27 -15.15
C THR A 212 -13.64 25.32 -15.77
N TYR A 213 -13.69 25.16 -17.09
CA TYR A 213 -12.83 24.23 -17.80
C TYR A 213 -11.47 24.87 -18.16
N PRO A 214 -10.38 24.10 -18.30
CA PRO A 214 -10.32 22.63 -18.17
C PRO A 214 -10.40 22.15 -16.72
N ILE A 215 -11.03 21.00 -16.50
CA ILE A 215 -10.97 20.24 -15.25
C ILE A 215 -9.79 19.26 -15.33
N ARG A 216 -8.94 19.27 -14.31
CA ARG A 216 -7.74 18.45 -14.14
C ARG A 216 -7.95 17.31 -13.15
N HIS A 217 -7.11 16.28 -13.24
CA HIS A 217 -7.17 15.07 -12.40
C HIS A 217 -8.53 14.34 -12.46
N ALA A 218 -9.23 14.44 -13.59
CA ALA A 218 -10.61 13.95 -13.69
C ALA A 218 -10.67 12.43 -13.53
N ALA A 219 -9.68 11.69 -14.05
CA ALA A 219 -9.39 10.32 -13.62
C ALA A 219 -8.36 10.29 -12.49
N GLY A 220 -7.34 11.16 -12.57
CA GLY A 220 -6.37 11.45 -11.50
C GLY A 220 -5.88 10.23 -10.74
N VAL A 221 -5.70 9.10 -11.45
CA VAL A 221 -5.41 7.83 -10.80
C VAL A 221 -3.96 7.87 -10.39
N ASP A 222 -3.76 8.27 -9.15
CA ASP A 222 -2.47 8.28 -8.51
C ASP A 222 -2.23 6.91 -7.87
N ILE A 223 -1.25 6.21 -8.42
CA ILE A 223 -0.84 4.90 -7.94
C ILE A 223 0.48 5.04 -7.19
N GLY A 224 0.40 4.97 -5.86
CA GLY A 224 1.57 4.99 -4.98
C GLY A 224 2.28 3.63 -4.97
N TYR A 225 3.62 3.64 -4.97
CA TYR A 225 4.45 2.45 -4.79
C TYR A 225 4.68 2.16 -3.30
N ASP A 226 3.61 2.10 -2.51
CA ASP A 226 3.74 2.03 -1.06
C ASP A 226 3.96 0.60 -0.56
N ALA A 227 5.08 0.37 0.12
CA ALA A 227 5.31 -0.88 0.85
C ALA A 227 4.62 -0.96 2.22
N LYS A 228 3.99 0.15 2.66
CA LYS A 228 3.30 0.27 3.94
C LYS A 228 1.82 0.60 3.76
N ALA A 229 1.02 0.31 4.76
CA ALA A 229 -0.36 0.74 4.79
C ALA A 229 -0.49 2.28 4.91
N THR A 230 -1.70 2.82 4.71
CA THR A 230 -1.88 4.27 4.51
C THR A 230 -2.56 4.99 5.66
N SER A 231 -3.30 4.29 6.53
CA SER A 231 -3.94 4.91 7.71
C SER A 231 -3.08 4.71 8.97
N PRO A 232 -2.67 5.76 9.70
CA PRO A 232 -2.03 5.61 11.00
C PRO A 232 -3.06 5.34 12.12
N MET A 233 -2.66 4.54 13.11
CA MET A 233 -3.41 4.28 14.35
C MET A 233 -2.48 4.46 15.54
N ASP A 234 -2.97 5.09 16.61
CA ASP A 234 -2.26 5.15 17.90
C ASP A 234 -2.26 3.74 18.51
N VAL A 235 -1.08 3.26 18.88
CA VAL A 235 -0.83 1.91 19.40
C VAL A 235 -0.18 1.91 20.79
N GLY A 236 -0.10 3.08 21.43
CA GLY A 236 0.40 3.20 22.79
C GLY A 236 -0.46 2.44 23.80
N ASP A 237 0.14 1.55 24.60
CA ASP A 237 -0.62 0.65 25.49
C ASP A 237 -1.64 -0.27 24.78
N PHE A 238 -1.50 -0.42 23.46
CA PHE A 238 -2.26 -1.36 22.65
C PHE A 238 -1.37 -2.48 22.08
N ILE A 239 -1.84 -3.72 22.12
CA ILE A 239 -1.18 -4.85 21.43
C ILE A 239 -1.82 -5.00 20.05
N ASN A 240 -1.10 -4.66 18.98
CA ASN A 240 -1.62 -4.53 17.62
C ASN A 240 -0.94 -5.48 16.65
N GLY A 241 -1.71 -6.13 15.78
CA GLY A 241 -1.15 -7.16 14.94
C GLY A 241 -2.08 -7.74 13.90
N ILE A 242 -1.56 -8.76 13.23
CA ILE A 242 -2.24 -9.50 12.18
C ILE A 242 -2.14 -10.99 12.44
N TYR A 243 -3.05 -11.75 11.83
CA TYR A 243 -3.01 -13.20 11.82
C TYR A 243 -2.80 -13.71 10.41
N ASP A 244 -1.80 -14.57 10.23
CA ASP A 244 -1.55 -15.26 8.96
C ASP A 244 -0.77 -16.58 9.23
N THR A 245 -0.61 -17.39 8.20
CA THR A 245 0.02 -18.71 8.24
C THR A 245 1.27 -18.70 7.37
N PRO A 246 2.46 -19.03 7.91
CA PRO A 246 3.67 -19.16 7.12
C PRO A 246 3.52 -20.29 6.08
N ALA A 247 4.24 -20.19 4.97
CA ALA A 247 4.16 -21.16 3.89
C ALA A 247 4.81 -22.52 4.24
N ALA A 248 5.75 -22.52 5.20
CA ALA A 248 6.47 -23.69 5.68
C ALA A 248 6.76 -23.57 7.18
N GLY A 249 7.11 -24.68 7.81
CA GLY A 249 7.64 -24.70 9.18
C GLY A 249 9.08 -24.16 9.25
N GLY A 250 9.52 -23.80 10.45
CA GLY A 250 10.82 -23.16 10.65
C GLY A 250 11.02 -22.61 12.05
N THR A 251 11.96 -21.68 12.20
CA THR A 251 12.14 -20.90 13.42
C THR A 251 12.02 -19.42 13.12
N LEU A 252 11.17 -18.70 13.84
CA LEU A 252 10.99 -17.26 13.65
C LEU A 252 12.21 -16.49 14.17
N ASP A 253 12.81 -15.69 13.31
CA ASP A 253 14.02 -14.92 13.63
C ASP A 253 13.66 -13.52 14.13
N THR A 254 12.81 -12.83 13.38
CA THR A 254 12.48 -11.42 13.63
C THR A 254 11.04 -11.08 13.30
N LEU A 255 10.55 -10.01 13.91
CA LEU A 255 9.38 -9.25 13.46
C LEU A 255 9.82 -7.84 13.08
N THR A 256 9.32 -7.33 11.97
CA THR A 256 9.66 -6.00 11.47
C THR A 256 8.38 -5.20 11.25
N LEU A 257 8.32 -4.01 11.84
CA LEU A 257 7.15 -3.15 11.88
C LEU A 257 7.46 -1.82 11.21
N TRP A 258 6.46 -1.20 10.58
CA TRP A 258 6.56 0.21 10.20
C TRP A 258 6.00 1.10 11.30
N LEU A 259 6.85 1.95 11.88
CA LEU A 259 6.51 2.71 13.08
C LEU A 259 6.97 4.17 13.04
N TYR A 260 6.28 5.00 13.83
CA TYR A 260 6.64 6.40 14.11
C TYR A 260 6.00 6.88 15.42
N SER A 261 6.29 8.10 15.84
CA SER A 261 5.68 8.76 17.00
C SER A 261 5.12 10.13 16.61
N TRP A 262 4.02 10.57 17.22
CA TRP A 262 3.49 11.93 17.01
C TRP A 262 4.19 12.99 17.88
N ARG A 263 5.12 12.58 18.74
CA ARG A 263 5.84 13.48 19.63
C ARG A 263 7.02 14.12 18.89
N SER A 264 6.94 15.44 18.70
CA SER A 264 8.06 16.25 18.21
C SER A 264 9.16 16.36 19.26
N GLY A 265 10.42 16.17 18.86
CA GLY A 265 11.59 16.46 19.70
C GLY A 265 12.36 15.24 20.22
N GLY A 266 12.31 14.12 19.50
CA GLY A 266 13.20 12.97 19.75
C GLY A 266 12.95 12.19 21.04
N ALA A 267 11.69 12.09 21.48
CA ALA A 267 11.36 11.22 22.60
C ALA A 267 11.50 9.76 22.18
N SER A 268 12.32 9.01 22.90
CA SER A 268 12.47 7.58 22.68
C SER A 268 11.41 6.81 23.47
N MET A 269 10.92 5.71 22.90
CA MET A 269 9.89 4.88 23.53
C MET A 269 10.21 3.41 23.40
N LYS A 270 9.76 2.62 24.37
CA LYS A 270 9.98 1.18 24.34
C LYS A 270 8.96 0.48 23.45
N TRP A 271 9.47 -0.44 22.66
CA TRP A 271 8.71 -1.33 21.80
C TRP A 271 9.16 -2.77 21.98
N LYS A 272 8.22 -3.69 21.80
CA LYS A 272 8.48 -5.12 21.69
C LYS A 272 7.43 -5.78 20.80
N CYS A 273 7.76 -6.96 20.32
CA CYS A 273 6.87 -7.76 19.49
C CYS A 273 6.68 -9.16 20.08
N ALA A 274 5.61 -9.82 19.67
CA ALA A 274 5.28 -11.16 20.12
C ALA A 274 4.66 -12.01 19.02
N LEU A 275 4.88 -13.32 19.19
CA LEU A 275 4.19 -14.38 18.49
C LEU A 275 3.12 -14.95 19.42
N TYR A 276 1.89 -15.02 18.91
CA TYR A 276 0.77 -15.70 19.56
C TYR A 276 0.31 -16.87 18.70
N GLU A 277 -0.33 -17.85 19.33
CA GLU A 277 -1.07 -18.91 18.64
C GLU A 277 -2.23 -18.35 17.80
N GLU A 278 -2.95 -19.25 17.15
CA GLU A 278 -4.08 -18.94 16.29
C GLU A 278 -5.14 -18.07 16.94
N TYR A 279 -5.96 -17.49 16.09
CA TYR A 279 -6.98 -16.52 16.43
C TYR A 279 -7.97 -16.97 17.52
N THR A 280 -8.16 -18.28 17.71
CA THR A 280 -9.11 -18.83 18.68
C THR A 280 -8.53 -19.04 20.07
N SER A 281 -7.24 -19.31 20.22
CA SER A 281 -6.62 -19.56 21.52
C SER A 281 -6.00 -18.31 22.13
N HIS A 282 -5.40 -17.45 21.29
CA HIS A 282 -4.65 -16.28 21.71
C HIS A 282 -3.55 -16.59 22.75
N ALA A 283 -3.05 -17.83 22.80
CA ALA A 283 -1.99 -18.22 23.73
C ALA A 283 -0.67 -17.56 23.34
N PHE A 284 0.08 -17.06 24.33
CA PHE A 284 1.38 -16.45 24.11
C PHE A 284 2.43 -17.52 23.81
N ILE A 285 3.20 -17.35 22.73
CA ILE A 285 4.27 -18.29 22.37
C ILE A 285 5.63 -17.73 22.77
N ALA A 286 5.94 -16.51 22.31
CA ALA A 286 7.24 -15.90 22.54
C ALA A 286 7.21 -14.39 22.32
N GLY A 287 8.14 -13.68 22.96
CA GLY A 287 8.37 -12.25 22.79
C GLY A 287 9.77 -11.96 22.27
N THR A 288 9.92 -10.86 21.55
CA THR A 288 11.23 -10.34 21.14
C THR A 288 11.94 -9.65 22.31
N THR A 289 13.23 -9.38 22.14
CA THR A 289 13.92 -8.41 22.99
C THR A 289 13.27 -7.04 22.84
N GLU A 290 13.03 -6.36 23.96
CA GLU A 290 12.56 -4.98 23.99
C GLU A 290 13.62 -4.03 23.43
N LYS A 291 13.17 -2.99 22.72
CA LYS A 291 14.03 -1.92 22.24
C LYS A 291 13.48 -0.57 22.64
N THR A 292 14.39 0.36 22.93
CA THR A 292 14.10 1.79 22.92
C THR A 292 14.30 2.29 21.49
N VAL A 293 13.24 2.82 20.88
CA VAL A 293 13.23 3.31 19.50
C VAL A 293 13.11 4.82 19.52
N ASP A 294 14.04 5.51 18.87
CA ASP A 294 13.98 6.94 18.63
C ASP A 294 13.01 7.19 17.47
N ASN A 295 11.77 7.54 17.78
CA ASN A 295 10.77 7.85 16.77
C ASN A 295 10.24 9.27 16.95
N ASP A 296 10.07 9.95 15.82
CA ASP A 296 9.50 11.29 15.71
C ASP A 296 8.57 11.28 14.49
N ILE A 297 7.73 12.31 14.34
CA ILE A 297 6.79 12.47 13.22
C ILE A 297 7.53 12.47 11.88
N ASP A 298 8.80 12.88 11.88
CA ASP A 298 9.68 12.91 10.71
C ASP A 298 10.53 11.65 10.58
N ASN A 299 10.61 10.79 11.60
CA ASN A 299 11.40 9.55 11.59
C ASN A 299 10.53 8.29 11.47
N ARG A 300 9.78 8.18 10.36
CA ARG A 300 8.99 6.98 10.03
C ARG A 300 9.88 5.95 9.37
N HIS A 301 9.94 4.73 9.91
CA HIS A 301 10.86 3.72 9.41
C HIS A 301 10.38 2.29 9.68
N TRP A 302 11.04 1.34 9.02
CA TRP A 302 10.97 -0.08 9.37
C TRP A 302 11.91 -0.36 10.53
N GLU A 303 11.39 -0.94 11.60
CA GLU A 303 12.18 -1.34 12.76
C GLU A 303 12.07 -2.85 12.99
N THR A 304 13.21 -3.50 13.17
CA THR A 304 13.30 -4.98 13.24
C THR A 304 13.62 -5.44 14.66
N PHE A 305 12.73 -6.22 15.24
CA PHE A 305 12.83 -6.82 16.56
C PHE A 305 13.24 -8.29 16.45
N THR A 306 14.23 -8.69 17.24
CA THR A 306 14.81 -10.05 17.17
C THR A 306 14.34 -10.88 18.35
N PHE A 307 14.01 -12.15 18.11
CA PHE A 307 13.75 -13.10 19.19
C PHE A 307 15.05 -13.46 19.93
N PRO A 308 15.00 -13.81 21.24
CA PRO A 308 16.15 -14.33 21.97
C PRO A 308 16.77 -15.57 21.32
N ALA A 309 17.90 -16.02 21.86
CA ALA A 309 18.65 -17.16 21.30
C ALA A 309 17.79 -18.42 21.08
N THR A 310 16.82 -18.66 21.98
CA THR A 310 15.78 -19.68 21.78
C THR A 310 14.65 -19.10 20.96
N LYS A 311 14.68 -19.33 19.64
CA LYS A 311 13.67 -18.87 18.69
C LYS A 311 12.42 -19.76 18.74
N PRO A 312 11.21 -19.20 18.57
CA PRO A 312 9.99 -20.02 18.56
C PRO A 312 9.90 -20.82 17.25
N THR A 313 9.51 -22.08 17.38
CA THR A 313 9.26 -22.98 16.25
C THR A 313 7.92 -22.65 15.60
N LEU A 314 7.91 -22.68 14.28
CA LEU A 314 6.76 -22.47 13.42
C LEU A 314 6.39 -23.79 12.73
N THR A 315 5.09 -24.05 12.63
CA THR A 315 4.49 -25.04 11.74
C THR A 315 3.61 -24.33 10.73
N VAL A 316 3.03 -25.06 9.77
CA VAL A 316 2.07 -24.49 8.82
C VAL A 316 0.70 -24.39 9.49
N GLN A 317 0.54 -23.39 10.36
CA GLN A 317 -0.70 -23.05 11.05
C GLN A 317 -0.83 -21.52 11.17
N GLN A 318 -1.98 -21.02 11.59
CA GLN A 318 -2.16 -19.59 11.81
C GLN A 318 -1.42 -19.14 13.08
N TYR A 319 -0.74 -18.00 12.99
CA TYR A 319 -0.14 -17.31 14.12
C TYR A 319 -0.52 -15.84 14.15
N GLY A 320 -0.53 -15.28 15.34
CA GLY A 320 -0.63 -13.86 15.59
C GLY A 320 0.74 -13.19 15.63
N LEU A 321 0.92 -12.15 14.83
CA LEU A 321 2.12 -11.32 14.78
C LEU A 321 1.80 -9.94 15.36
N PHE A 322 2.37 -9.60 16.51
CA PHE A 322 1.95 -8.42 17.28
C PHE A 322 3.11 -7.49 17.66
N GLY A 323 2.83 -6.19 17.71
CA GLY A 323 3.67 -5.15 18.31
C GLY A 323 2.96 -4.47 19.48
N TRP A 324 3.75 -3.92 20.40
CA TRP A 324 3.27 -3.19 21.56
C TRP A 324 4.27 -2.08 21.91
N ALA A 325 3.75 -0.90 22.28
CA ALA A 325 4.53 0.28 22.64
C ALA A 325 4.13 0.84 24.02
N GLU A 326 5.09 1.44 24.74
CA GLU A 326 4.93 1.90 26.13
C GLU A 326 4.05 3.14 26.34
N MET A 327 3.80 3.93 25.29
CA MET A 327 3.21 5.26 25.47
C MET A 327 2.18 5.60 24.42
N ASP A 328 1.08 6.25 24.83
CA ASP A 328 0.18 7.02 23.97
C ASP A 328 1.00 7.99 23.12
N THR A 329 0.84 7.96 21.79
CA THR A 329 1.61 8.64 20.72
C THR A 329 2.54 7.74 19.89
N ALA A 330 2.58 6.44 20.16
CA ALA A 330 3.17 5.45 19.28
C ALA A 330 2.22 5.15 18.11
N TYR A 331 2.70 5.06 16.87
CA TYR A 331 1.82 4.79 15.73
C TYR A 331 2.31 3.65 14.84
N MET A 332 1.35 2.85 14.38
CA MET A 332 1.51 1.89 13.29
C MET A 332 0.56 2.23 12.15
N TYR A 333 0.94 1.85 10.93
CA TYR A 333 0.10 2.00 9.75
C TYR A 333 -0.74 0.74 9.49
N TYR A 334 -2.00 0.91 9.14
CA TYR A 334 -2.91 -0.16 8.76
C TYR A 334 -3.78 0.19 7.54
N ASP A 335 -4.27 -0.85 6.86
CA ASP A 335 -5.29 -0.77 5.81
C ASP A 335 -6.44 -1.71 6.21
N LEU A 336 -7.62 -1.51 5.61
CA LEU A 336 -8.78 -2.38 5.83
C LEU A 336 -8.84 -3.51 4.78
N LEU A 337 -8.69 -4.75 5.23
CA LEU A 337 -8.74 -5.98 4.45
C LEU A 337 -9.81 -6.92 5.07
N PRO A 338 -11.12 -6.73 4.79
CA PRO A 338 -12.24 -7.34 5.54
C PRO A 338 -12.18 -8.86 5.73
N ASN A 339 -11.54 -9.59 4.80
CA ASN A 339 -11.41 -11.04 4.83
C ASN A 339 -10.11 -11.53 5.47
N ARG A 340 -9.33 -10.64 6.08
CA ARG A 340 -8.10 -10.98 6.80
C ARG A 340 -8.23 -10.68 8.28
N PRO A 341 -7.85 -11.64 9.15
CA PRO A 341 -7.87 -11.43 10.58
C PRO A 341 -6.71 -10.54 11.01
N GLY A 342 -7.04 -9.46 11.70
CA GLY A 342 -6.09 -8.66 12.46
C GLY A 342 -6.79 -8.03 13.64
N GLU A 343 -6.00 -7.56 14.58
CA GLU A 343 -6.47 -7.24 15.92
C GLU A 343 -5.70 -6.10 16.55
N TYR A 344 -6.38 -5.40 17.44
CA TYR A 344 -5.75 -4.63 18.46
C TYR A 344 -6.39 -4.93 19.81
N TYR A 345 -5.60 -4.92 20.87
CA TYR A 345 -6.06 -5.09 22.23
C TYR A 345 -5.81 -3.80 23.03
N ASP A 346 -6.84 -3.33 23.73
CA ASP A 346 -6.96 -1.99 24.31
C ASP A 346 -6.59 -1.95 25.80
N ASN A 347 -6.00 -0.82 26.23
CA ASN A 347 -5.67 -0.45 27.61
C ASN A 347 -4.87 -1.49 28.40
N VAL A 348 -3.87 -2.11 27.75
CA VAL A 348 -2.94 -3.01 28.45
C VAL A 348 -1.74 -2.19 28.87
N ALA A 349 -1.54 -2.06 30.18
CA ALA A 349 -0.34 -1.41 30.71
C ALA A 349 0.91 -2.11 30.18
N TYR A 350 1.79 -1.36 29.52
CA TYR A 350 3.01 -1.91 28.93
C TYR A 350 3.90 -2.66 29.94
N ASN A 351 3.79 -3.99 29.97
CA ASN A 351 4.46 -4.86 30.95
C ASN A 351 4.78 -6.26 30.37
N GLY A 352 4.51 -7.36 31.09
CA GLY A 352 4.62 -8.71 30.53
C GLY A 352 3.56 -8.97 29.45
N TRP A 353 3.85 -9.86 28.51
CA TRP A 353 2.85 -10.28 27.54
C TRP A 353 1.71 -11.04 28.23
N PRO A 354 0.44 -10.68 27.99
CA PRO A 354 -0.69 -11.44 28.53
C PRO A 354 -0.78 -12.83 27.90
N ASP A 355 -1.18 -13.83 28.67
CA ASP A 355 -1.30 -15.23 28.22
C ASP A 355 -2.51 -15.94 28.86
N PRO A 356 -3.55 -16.29 28.08
CA PRO A 356 -3.77 -15.83 26.72
C PRO A 356 -4.01 -14.31 26.71
N LYS A 357 -3.78 -13.66 25.57
CA LYS A 357 -4.26 -12.28 25.41
C LYS A 357 -5.79 -12.30 25.28
N SER A 358 -6.49 -11.62 26.19
CA SER A 358 -7.92 -11.28 26.02
C SER A 358 -8.04 -9.99 25.22
N GLY A 359 -9.16 -9.67 24.56
CA GLY A 359 -9.30 -8.38 23.88
C GLY A 359 -10.53 -8.23 23.00
N VAL A 360 -10.69 -7.05 22.39
CA VAL A 360 -11.78 -6.81 21.43
C VAL A 360 -11.26 -7.10 20.03
N TYR A 361 -11.84 -8.12 19.40
CA TYR A 361 -11.57 -8.41 18.00
C TYR A 361 -12.12 -7.33 17.07
N TYR A 362 -11.29 -6.96 16.09
CA TYR A 362 -11.73 -6.12 14.99
C TYR A 362 -11.27 -6.68 13.65
N GLY A 363 -12.09 -7.56 13.10
CA GLY A 363 -11.90 -8.06 11.74
C GLY A 363 -11.66 -6.96 10.73
N GLY A 364 -10.73 -7.24 9.83
CA GLY A 364 -10.40 -6.39 8.70
C GLY A 364 -9.30 -5.37 8.92
N ILE A 365 -8.70 -5.21 10.10
CA ILE A 365 -7.56 -4.29 10.29
C ILE A 365 -6.26 -5.02 9.96
N TRP A 366 -5.50 -4.55 8.98
CA TRP A 366 -4.23 -5.17 8.57
C TRP A 366 -3.05 -4.23 8.80
N PHE A 367 -2.31 -4.46 9.88
CA PHE A 367 -1.14 -3.64 10.23
C PHE A 367 0.08 -3.92 9.36
N THR A 368 0.91 -2.89 9.20
CA THR A 368 2.15 -2.93 8.43
C THR A 368 3.27 -3.60 9.24
N LEU A 369 3.34 -4.92 9.13
CA LEU A 369 4.40 -5.71 9.74
C LEU A 369 4.67 -6.99 8.94
N TYR A 370 5.80 -7.64 9.20
CA TYR A 370 6.12 -8.96 8.68
C TYR A 370 7.10 -9.72 9.59
N GLY A 371 7.12 -11.05 9.46
CA GLY A 371 8.10 -11.91 10.10
C GLY A 371 9.16 -12.43 9.12
N THR A 372 10.40 -12.57 9.60
CA THR A 372 11.44 -13.33 8.90
C THR A 372 11.75 -14.59 9.67
N TYR A 373 11.78 -15.74 9.00
CA TYR A 373 12.01 -17.04 9.63
C TYR A 373 12.98 -17.89 8.82
N THR A 374 13.65 -18.82 9.50
CA THR A 374 14.53 -19.81 8.86
C THR A 374 13.73 -21.09 8.67
N GLU A 375 13.48 -21.48 7.43
CA GLU A 375 12.78 -22.73 7.10
C GLU A 375 13.56 -23.94 7.64
N GLU A 376 12.83 -24.94 8.14
CA GLU A 376 13.45 -26.23 8.46
C GLU A 376 14.02 -26.87 7.19
N ALA A 377 15.26 -27.37 7.27
CA ALA A 377 15.86 -28.09 6.15
C ALA A 377 14.98 -29.30 5.79
N ALA A 378 14.42 -29.31 4.58
CA ALA A 378 13.67 -30.45 4.09
C ALA A 378 14.57 -31.70 4.22
N ALA A 379 14.13 -32.67 5.03
CA ALA A 379 14.86 -33.92 5.22
C ALA A 379 15.08 -34.56 3.84
N ARG A 380 16.33 -34.53 3.35
CA ARG A 380 16.70 -35.20 2.11
C ARG A 380 16.44 -36.69 2.32
N ARG A 381 15.38 -37.22 1.71
CA ARG A 381 15.20 -38.67 1.58
C ARG A 381 16.33 -39.16 0.68
N ILE A 382 17.41 -39.65 1.28
CA ILE A 382 18.44 -40.41 0.57
C ILE A 382 17.78 -41.73 0.20
N PHE A 383 17.44 -41.90 -1.07
CA PHE A 383 17.14 -43.22 -1.61
C PHE A 383 18.46 -43.97 -1.72
N ILE A 384 18.69 -44.93 -0.83
CA ILE A 384 19.76 -45.91 -1.01
C ILE A 384 19.19 -46.94 -1.98
N THR A 385 19.71 -46.96 -3.21
CA THR A 385 19.45 -48.00 -4.22
C THR A 385 20.41 -49.16 -4.08
#